data_AF-A0A9W6D1G6-F1
#
_entry.id   AF-A0A9W6D1G6-F1
#
_cell.length_a   1.000
_cell.length_b   1.000
_cell.length_c   1.000
_cell.angle_alpha   90.00
_cell.angle_beta   90.00
_cell.angle_gamma   90.00
#
_symmetry.space_group_name_H-M   'P 1'
#
loop_
_entity.id
_entity.type
_entity.pdbx_description
1 polymer ?
#
loop_
_entity_poly.entity_id
_entity_poly.type
_entity_poly.pdbx_seq_one_letter_code
_entity_poly.pdbx_strand_id
1 'polypeptide(L)'
;MKPSYLTFFGFLHEPFGADIRIDQILQTPEVLAVSDRLEYTVRLGAIGLVTGDVGSGKSTALRWALSRLHPSEYRPLWITASSDAKSSSLPATANKDPCSSSMKPLF
;
A
#
# COMPACT_ATOMS: atom_id res chain seq x y z
N MET A 1 -15.79 -6.45 -22.95
CA MET A 1 -14.93 -7.10 -23.97
C MET A 1 -13.61 -7.42 -23.29
N LYS A 2 -13.17 -8.69 -23.26
CA LYS A 2 -11.87 -9.02 -22.64
C LYS A 2 -10.75 -8.40 -23.51
N PRO A 3 -9.77 -7.72 -22.91
CA PRO A 3 -8.68 -7.16 -23.70
C PRO A 3 -7.87 -8.27 -24.38
N SER A 4 -7.43 -8.01 -25.61
CA SER A 4 -6.77 -8.98 -26.48
C SER A 4 -5.48 -9.55 -25.88
N TYR A 5 -4.77 -8.79 -25.04
CA TYR A 5 -3.54 -9.24 -24.39
C TYR A 5 -3.77 -10.37 -23.39
N LEU A 6 -4.92 -10.41 -22.69
CA LEU A 6 -5.19 -11.49 -21.73
C LEU A 6 -5.25 -12.84 -22.44
N THR A 7 -5.93 -12.89 -23.59
CA THR A 7 -6.00 -14.12 -24.41
C THR A 7 -4.66 -14.46 -25.03
N PHE A 8 -3.89 -13.46 -25.49
CA PHE A 8 -2.57 -13.68 -26.09
C PHE A 8 -1.56 -14.28 -25.11
N PHE A 9 -1.54 -13.81 -23.85
CA PHE A 9 -0.64 -14.30 -22.81
C PHE A 9 -1.25 -15.43 -21.95
N GLY A 10 -2.48 -15.86 -22.23
CA GLY A 10 -3.15 -16.91 -21.47
C GLY A 10 -3.51 -16.52 -20.02
N PHE A 11 -3.63 -15.23 -19.73
CA PHE A 11 -4.00 -14.75 -18.40
C PHE A 11 -5.49 -14.96 -18.13
N LEU A 12 -5.80 -15.51 -16.95
CA LEU A 12 -7.17 -15.70 -16.47
C LEU A 12 -7.78 -14.38 -15.95
N HIS A 13 -6.92 -13.51 -15.40
CA HIS A 13 -7.27 -12.24 -14.77
C HIS A 13 -6.20 -11.18 -15.04
N GLU A 14 -6.52 -9.93 -14.74
CA GLU A 14 -5.58 -8.79 -14.83
C GLU A 14 -4.42 -8.96 -13.83
N PRO A 15 -3.16 -9.15 -14.27
CA PRO A 15 -2.06 -9.48 -13.36
C PRO A 15 -1.53 -8.28 -12.55
N PHE A 16 -1.63 -7.06 -13.08
CA PHE A 16 -1.08 -5.84 -12.48
C PHE A 16 -2.15 -4.80 -12.13
N GLY A 17 -3.33 -5.26 -11.71
CA GLY A 17 -4.41 -4.39 -11.28
C GLY A 17 -4.02 -3.54 -10.05
N ALA A 18 -4.68 -2.40 -9.86
CA ALA A 18 -4.52 -1.61 -8.65
C ALA A 18 -5.00 -2.35 -7.38
N ASP A 19 -6.01 -3.20 -7.53
CA ASP A 19 -6.62 -3.96 -6.44
C ASP A 19 -6.34 -5.46 -6.58
N ILE A 20 -5.06 -5.83 -6.47
CA ILE A 20 -4.64 -7.25 -6.44
C ILE A 20 -4.93 -7.79 -5.05
N ARG A 21 -5.66 -8.91 -4.98
CA ARG A 21 -5.90 -9.60 -3.71
C ARG A 21 -4.57 -10.09 -3.11
N ILE A 22 -4.47 -10.10 -1.79
CA ILE A 22 -3.24 -10.48 -1.08
C ILE A 22 -2.76 -11.88 -1.46
N ASP A 23 -3.69 -12.83 -1.67
CA ASP A 23 -3.39 -14.21 -2.08
C ASP A 23 -2.90 -14.35 -3.52
N GLN A 24 -3.10 -13.31 -4.34
CA GLN A 24 -2.67 -13.24 -5.73
C GLN A 24 -1.37 -12.45 -5.91
N ILE A 25 -0.80 -11.91 -4.82
CA ILE A 25 0.49 -11.23 -4.87
C ILE A 25 1.58 -12.27 -5.18
N LEU A 26 2.41 -11.96 -6.18
CA LEU A 26 3.56 -12.78 -6.53
C LEU A 26 4.57 -12.81 -5.36
N GLN A 27 4.79 -14.00 -4.81
CA GLN A 27 5.73 -14.22 -3.71
C GLN A 27 7.13 -14.43 -4.26
N THR A 28 7.88 -13.34 -4.38
CA THR A 28 9.32 -13.39 -4.70
C THR A 28 10.14 -13.55 -3.41
N PRO A 29 11.37 -14.09 -3.47
CA PRO A 29 12.25 -14.17 -2.30
C PRO A 29 12.50 -12.80 -1.64
N GLU A 30 12.46 -11.72 -2.42
CA GLU A 30 12.59 -10.35 -1.94
C GLU A 30 11.39 -9.93 -1.08
N VAL A 31 10.17 -10.25 -1.53
CA VAL A 31 8.93 -9.99 -0.78
C VAL A 31 8.92 -10.77 0.54
N LEU A 32 9.33 -12.04 0.50
CA LEU A 32 9.48 -12.87 1.70
C LEU A 32 10.49 -12.24 2.69
N ALA A 33 11.66 -11.86 2.18
CA ALA A 33 12.72 -11.26 3.01
C ALA A 33 12.33 -9.90 3.60
N VAL A 34 11.49 -9.11 2.92
CA VAL A 34 10.94 -7.87 3.49
C VAL A 34 9.98 -8.17 4.64
N SER A 35 9.14 -9.21 4.52
CA SER A 35 8.24 -9.60 5.60
C SER A 35 8.97 -10.09 6.83
N ASP A 36 9.98 -10.95 6.68
CA ASP A 36 10.74 -11.47 7.82
C ASP A 36 11.42 -10.33 8.58
N ARG A 37 11.99 -9.35 7.85
CA ARG A 37 12.61 -8.16 8.43
C ARG A 37 11.59 -7.24 9.09
N LEU A 38 10.40 -7.09 8.50
CA LEU A 38 9.32 -6.30 9.09
C LEU A 38 8.85 -6.92 10.41
N GLU A 39 8.60 -8.24 10.43
CA GLU A 39 8.21 -8.96 11.64
C GLU A 39 9.25 -8.81 12.75
N TYR A 40 10.54 -8.97 12.41
CA TYR A 40 11.62 -8.74 13.35
C TYR A 40 11.65 -7.30 13.89
N THR A 41 11.45 -6.31 13.02
CA THR A 41 11.41 -4.88 13.41
C THR A 41 10.24 -4.60 14.36
N VAL A 42 9.06 -5.15 14.07
CA VAL A 42 7.87 -5.03 14.92
C VAL A 42 8.11 -5.66 16.29
N ARG A 43 8.70 -6.86 16.33
CA ARG A 43 9.05 -7.55 17.60
C ARG A 43 10.04 -6.75 18.46
N LEU A 44 10.96 -6.02 17.82
CA LEU A 44 11.91 -5.14 18.52
C LEU A 44 11.30 -3.80 18.95
N GLY A 45 10.15 -3.40 18.39
CA GLY A 45 9.63 -2.04 18.53
C GLY A 45 10.50 -0.98 17.83
N ALA A 46 11.21 -1.38 16.78
CA ALA A 46 12.15 -0.53 16.05
C ALA A 46 11.50 0.18 14.85
N ILE A 47 12.25 1.08 14.22
CA ILE A 47 11.87 1.76 12.98
C ILE A 47 12.57 1.06 11.80
N GLY A 48 11.79 0.65 10.80
CA GLY A 48 12.29 0.05 9.56
C GLY A 48 12.19 1.00 8.38
N LEU A 49 13.20 1.00 7.50
CA LEU A 49 13.22 1.76 6.26
C LEU A 49 13.29 0.80 5.06
N VAL A 50 12.32 0.90 4.15
CA VAL A 50 12.29 0.10 2.91
C VAL A 50 12.64 0.99 1.72
N THR A 51 13.76 0.70 1.06
CA THR A 51 14.28 1.44 -0.10
C THR A 51 14.25 0.59 -1.37
N GLY A 52 14.24 1.25 -2.52
CA GLY A 52 14.23 0.60 -3.83
C GLY A 52 13.69 1.53 -4.92
N ASP A 53 13.90 1.17 -6.18
CA ASP A 53 13.52 1.99 -7.33
C ASP A 53 12.00 2.15 -7.50
N VAL A 54 11.59 3.18 -8.22
CA VAL A 54 10.17 3.38 -8.55
C VAL A 54 9.67 2.16 -9.34
N GLY A 55 8.54 1.60 -8.92
CA GLY A 55 7.99 0.38 -9.54
C GLY A 55 8.60 -0.94 -9.04
N SER A 56 9.56 -0.93 -8.10
CA SER A 56 10.17 -2.16 -7.56
C SER A 56 9.28 -2.97 -6.62
N GLY A 57 8.00 -2.60 -6.46
CA GLY A 57 7.06 -3.33 -5.61
C GLY A 57 7.16 -3.07 -4.10
N LYS A 58 7.80 -1.98 -3.65
CA LYS A 58 7.92 -1.63 -2.21
C LYS A 58 6.58 -1.63 -1.46
N SER A 59 5.60 -0.89 -1.98
CA SER A 59 4.25 -0.80 -1.39
C SER A 59 3.57 -2.16 -1.40
N THR A 60 3.74 -2.94 -2.48
CA THR A 60 3.21 -4.31 -2.61
C THR A 60 3.83 -5.27 -1.60
N ALA A 61 5.15 -5.21 -1.39
CA ALA A 61 5.86 -6.03 -0.42
C ALA A 61 5.42 -5.71 1.01
N LEU A 62 5.28 -4.41 1.35
CA LEU A 62 4.73 -3.99 2.65
C LEU A 62 3.29 -4.44 2.84
N ARG A 63 2.44 -4.30 1.83
CA ARG A 63 1.04 -4.76 1.87
C ARG A 63 0.95 -6.27 2.10
N TRP A 64 1.82 -7.05 1.47
CA TRP A 64 1.92 -8.49 1.70
C TRP A 64 2.44 -8.81 3.10
N ALA A 65 3.51 -8.16 3.56
CA ALA A 65 4.06 -8.37 4.90
C ALA A 65 3.05 -8.04 6.01
N LEU A 66 2.31 -6.93 5.87
CA LEU A 66 1.25 -6.53 6.81
C LEU A 66 0.12 -7.55 6.91
N SER A 67 -0.16 -8.30 5.84
CA SER A 67 -1.19 -9.35 5.85
C SER A 67 -0.83 -10.55 6.72
N ARG A 68 0.46 -10.73 7.06
CA ARG A 68 0.95 -11.80 7.93
C ARG A 68 0.82 -11.44 9.41
N LEU A 69 0.67 -10.15 9.75
CA LEU A 69 0.49 -9.73 11.12
C LEU A 69 -0.93 -10.05 11.59
N HIS A 70 -1.06 -10.41 12.86
CA HIS A 70 -2.35 -10.77 13.43
C HIS A 70 -3.24 -9.52 13.55
N PRO A 71 -4.43 -9.50 12.92
CA PRO A 71 -5.27 -8.29 12.82
C PRO A 71 -5.87 -7.84 14.16
N SER A 72 -5.88 -8.70 15.19
CA SER A 72 -6.31 -8.30 16.53
C SER A 72 -5.24 -7.58 17.33
N GLU A 73 -3.96 -7.82 17.00
CA GLU A 73 -2.82 -7.23 17.73
C GLU A 73 -2.35 -5.94 17.05
N TYR A 74 -2.39 -5.91 15.72
CA TYR A 74 -1.83 -4.81 14.94
C TYR A 74 -2.87 -4.22 13.99
N ARG A 75 -2.88 -2.89 13.89
CA ARG A 75 -3.69 -2.13 12.92
C ARG A 75 -2.77 -1.28 12.05
N PRO A 76 -2.62 -1.58 10.75
CA PRO A 76 -1.79 -0.78 9.86
C PRO A 76 -2.43 0.59 9.60
N LEU A 77 -1.61 1.64 9.61
CA LEU A 77 -2.00 3.01 9.25
C LEU A 77 -1.17 3.47 8.06
N TRP A 78 -1.84 3.82 6.96
CA TRP A 78 -1.19 4.38 5.79
C TRP A 78 -1.18 5.90 5.89
N ILE A 79 0.02 6.48 6.00
CA ILE A 79 0.22 7.92 6.02
C ILE A 79 0.95 8.31 4.75
N THR A 80 0.27 9.05 3.88
CA THR A 80 0.88 9.66 2.71
C THR A 80 1.37 11.05 3.10
N ALA A 81 2.65 11.35 2.85
CA ALA A 81 3.18 12.69 3.02
C ALA A 81 2.59 13.62 1.93
N SER A 82 1.44 14.21 2.19
CA SER A 82 0.94 15.33 1.38
C SER A 82 1.74 16.58 1.74
N SER A 83 2.35 17.20 0.75
CA SER A 83 3.09 18.46 0.93
C SER A 83 2.15 19.66 0.99
N ASP A 84 1.12 19.62 1.84
CA ASP A 84 0.31 20.80 2.17
C ASP A 84 0.69 21.32 3.54
N ALA A 85 1.92 21.83 3.62
CA ALA A 85 2.42 22.52 4.80
C ALA A 85 3.19 23.77 4.35
N LYS A 86 2.44 24.76 3.83
CA LYS A 86 2.71 26.22 3.92
C LYS A 86 1.65 27.02 3.13
N SER A 87 0.67 27.62 3.83
CA SER A 87 0.42 29.07 3.73
C SER A 87 -0.46 29.55 4.90
N SER A 88 0.11 30.54 5.61
CA SER A 88 -0.50 31.62 6.40
C SER A 88 -2.01 31.64 6.71
N SER A 89 -2.27 31.99 7.98
CA SER A 89 -3.47 32.59 8.57
C SER A 89 -4.61 31.66 9.02
N LEU A 90 -4.75 31.53 10.34
CA LEU A 90 -6.04 31.39 11.01
C LEU A 90 -6.98 32.49 10.48
N PRO A 91 -8.26 32.16 10.23
CA PRO A 91 -9.23 32.58 11.22
C PRO A 91 -10.13 31.43 11.67
N ALA A 92 -10.57 31.56 12.92
CA ALA A 92 -11.62 30.75 13.50
C ALA A 92 -12.94 30.89 12.71
N THR A 93 -13.78 29.86 12.84
CA THR A 93 -15.21 29.75 12.49
C THR A 93 -15.58 29.54 11.02
N ALA A 94 -16.11 28.35 10.71
CA ALA A 94 -17.50 28.14 10.30
C ALA A 94 -17.66 26.85 9.47
N ASN A 95 -18.17 25.81 10.13
CA ASN A 95 -19.14 24.83 9.65
C ASN A 95 -19.40 24.75 8.13
N LYS A 96 -18.95 23.67 7.47
CA LYS A 96 -19.64 23.02 6.35
C LYS A 96 -19.10 21.60 6.07
N ASP A 97 -19.78 20.60 6.61
CA ASP A 97 -19.78 19.22 6.07
C ASP A 97 -20.54 19.20 4.72
N PRO A 98 -20.59 18.08 3.96
CA PRO A 98 -19.57 17.10 3.61
C PRO A 98 -19.48 16.94 2.06
N CYS A 99 -18.30 16.85 1.47
CA CYS A 99 -18.17 16.52 0.05
C CYS A 99 -17.41 15.20 -0.15
N SER A 100 -18.21 14.15 -0.28
CA SER A 100 -17.87 12.90 -0.94
C SER A 100 -17.33 13.18 -2.35
N SER A 101 -16.04 12.92 -2.59
CA SER A 101 -15.62 12.22 -3.81
C SER A 101 -14.19 11.71 -3.68
N SER A 102 -14.07 10.39 -3.61
CA SER A 102 -13.03 9.60 -4.27
C SER A 102 -11.58 10.11 -4.15
N MET A 103 -10.88 9.68 -3.09
CA MET A 103 -9.42 9.63 -3.17
C MET A 103 -8.96 8.19 -3.01
N LYS A 104 -8.89 7.49 -4.15
CA LYS A 104 -8.16 6.23 -4.28
C LYS A 104 -6.68 6.55 -4.07
N PRO A 105 -5.98 5.92 -3.11
CA PRO A 105 -4.53 5.90 -3.17
C PRO A 105 -4.15 4.99 -4.34
N LEU A 106 -3.85 5.60 -5.49
CA LEU A 106 -2.98 4.96 -6.47
C LEU A 106 -1.61 4.92 -5.82
N PHE A 107 -1.20 3.76 -5.33
CA PHE A 107 0.14 3.15 -5.36
C PHE A 107 0.20 1.97 -4.38
#